data_AF-A0A024TWP7-F1
#
_entry.id   AF-A0A024TWP7-F1
#
_cell.length_a   1.000
_cell.length_b   1.000
_cell.length_c   1.000
_cell.angle_alpha   90.00
_cell.angle_beta   90.00
_cell.angle_gamma   90.00
#
_symmetry.space_group_name_H-M   'P 1'
#
loop_
_entity.id
_entity.type
_entity.pdbx_description
1 polymer ?
#
loop_
_entity_poly.entity_id
_entity_poly.type
_entity_poly.pdbx_seq_one_letter_code
_entity_poly.pdbx_strand_id
1 'polypeptide(L)'
;MLEVLCAILAFLLILALTFTNGYWLITLDELELDHLNPADVCKRLNRLVVPEVIAHGVLIVASLLGFAPGMLVLNLPLALWHGRKYMRNENYLDPTDILRFKNLKATRHEAIAKILFYGLLIIYAMFWMVSAIVASSKRKVSG
;
A
#
# COMPACT_ATOMS: atom_id res chain seq x y z
N MET A 1 -20.50 -10.23 -11.58
CA MET A 1 -19.69 -9.28 -12.40
C MET A 1 -19.03 -8.20 -11.56
N LEU A 2 -19.77 -7.45 -10.72
CA LEU A 2 -19.19 -6.41 -9.84
C LEU A 2 -18.06 -6.94 -8.94
N GLU A 3 -18.27 -8.08 -8.28
CA GLU A 3 -17.27 -8.74 -7.43
C GLU A 3 -15.93 -9.00 -8.15
N VAL A 4 -16.00 -9.45 -9.41
CA VAL A 4 -14.80 -9.71 -10.24
C VAL A 4 -14.08 -8.41 -10.58
N LEU A 5 -14.81 -7.35 -10.92
CA LEU A 5 -14.24 -6.03 -11.19
C LEU A 5 -13.55 -5.45 -9.96
N CYS A 6 -14.17 -5.56 -8.79
CA CYS A 6 -13.59 -5.14 -7.52
C CYS A 6 -12.32 -5.93 -7.18
N ALA A 7 -12.31 -7.24 -7.43
CA ALA A 7 -11.14 -8.08 -7.17
C ALA A 7 -9.96 -7.75 -8.11
N ILE A 8 -10.21 -7.53 -9.40
CA ILE A 8 -9.19 -7.10 -10.36
C ILE A 8 -8.65 -5.72 -10.00
N LEU A 9 -9.53 -4.77 -9.69
CA LEU A 9 -9.13 -3.43 -9.27
C LEU A 9 -8.27 -3.47 -8.00
N ALA A 10 -8.69 -4.24 -6.99
CA ALA A 10 -7.95 -4.42 -5.75
C ALA A 10 -6.56 -5.00 -6.02
N PHE A 11 -6.46 -6.03 -6.87
CA PHE A 11 -5.17 -6.61 -7.25
C PHE A 11 -4.23 -5.59 -7.90
N LEU A 12 -4.73 -4.81 -8.86
CA LEU A 12 -3.94 -3.76 -9.52
C LEU A 12 -3.50 -2.65 -8.54
N LEU A 13 -4.37 -2.26 -7.61
CA LEU A 13 -4.04 -1.28 -6.59
C LEU A 13 -2.96 -1.78 -5.63
N ILE A 14 -3.03 -3.04 -5.20
CA ILE A 14 -2.02 -3.65 -4.33
C ILE A 14 -0.66 -3.72 -5.05
N LEU A 15 -0.64 -4.06 -6.33
CA LEU A 15 0.58 -4.01 -7.14
C LEU A 15 1.16 -2.60 -7.20
N ALA A 16 0.35 -1.60 -7.54
CA ALA A 16 0.78 -0.21 -7.59
C ALA A 16 1.33 0.29 -6.24
N LEU A 17 0.66 -0.07 -5.14
CA LEU A 17 1.11 0.23 -3.78
C LEU A 17 2.45 -0.44 -3.45
N THR A 18 2.64 -1.70 -3.85
CA THR A 18 3.90 -2.43 -3.67
C THR A 18 5.05 -1.73 -4.39
N PHE A 19 4.86 -1.37 -5.67
CA PHE A 19 5.87 -0.66 -6.45
C PHE A 19 6.19 0.73 -5.88
N THR A 20 5.15 1.45 -5.43
CA THR A 20 5.34 2.74 -4.77
C THR A 20 6.20 2.58 -3.52
N ASN A 21 5.92 1.58 -2.67
CA ASN A 21 6.73 1.30 -1.48
C ASN A 21 8.15 0.81 -1.84
N GLY A 22 8.32 0.12 -2.97
CA GLY A 22 9.65 -0.19 -3.52
C GLY A 22 10.45 1.07 -3.88
N TYR A 23 9.80 2.06 -4.51
CA TYR A 23 10.41 3.36 -4.79
C TYR A 23 10.80 4.11 -3.50
N TRP A 24 9.96 4.06 -2.46
CA TRP A 24 10.31 4.58 -1.13
C TRP A 24 11.59 3.95 -0.60
N LEU A 25 11.70 2.61 -0.66
CA LEU A 25 12.88 1.90 -0.17
C LEU A 25 14.16 2.29 -0.91
N ILE A 26 14.13 2.31 -2.25
CA ILE A 26 15.29 2.66 -3.08
C ILE A 26 15.73 4.10 -2.83
N THR A 27 14.79 5.04 -2.77
CA THR A 27 15.11 6.46 -2.53
C THR A 27 15.73 6.68 -1.14
N LEU A 28 15.27 5.92 -0.13
CA LEU A 28 15.86 5.96 1.22
C LEU A 28 17.24 5.31 1.28
N ASP A 29 17.49 4.28 0.47
CA ASP A 29 18.80 3.63 0.35
C ASP A 29 19.81 4.56 -0.35
N GLU A 30 19.39 5.26 -1.41
CA GLU A 30 20.20 6.31 -2.06
C GLU A 30 20.53 7.47 -1.10
N LEU A 31 19.64 7.78 -0.16
CA LEU A 31 19.91 8.76 0.90
C LEU A 31 20.92 8.21 1.95
N GLU A 32 20.85 6.93 2.29
CA GLU A 32 21.78 6.29 3.24
C GLU A 32 23.20 6.17 2.69
N LEU A 33 23.33 6.00 1.36
CA LEU A 33 24.60 6.00 0.63
C LEU A 33 25.16 7.41 0.36
N ASP A 34 24.50 8.46 0.87
CA ASP A 34 24.87 9.88 0.69
C ASP A 34 24.91 10.31 -0.80
N HIS A 35 24.14 9.64 -1.65
CA HIS A 35 24.05 9.93 -3.10
C HIS A 35 23.05 11.05 -3.42
N LEU A 36 22.07 11.28 -2.55
CA LEU A 36 21.01 12.29 -2.73
C LEU A 36 20.91 13.24 -1.54
N ASN A 37 20.56 14.49 -1.83
CA ASN A 37 20.29 15.48 -0.79
C ASN A 37 18.95 15.18 -0.06
N PRO A 38 18.91 15.18 1.29
CA PRO A 38 17.69 14.94 2.08
C PRO A 38 16.50 15.82 1.70
N ALA A 39 16.72 17.08 1.30
CA ALA A 39 15.64 17.98 0.89
C ALA A 39 14.95 17.51 -0.40
N ASP A 40 15.72 17.03 -1.37
CA ASP A 40 15.20 16.50 -2.63
C ASP A 40 14.47 15.18 -2.42
N VAL A 41 15.00 14.32 -1.54
CA VAL A 41 14.34 13.06 -1.14
C VAL A 41 13.00 13.34 -0.47
N CYS A 42 12.94 14.23 0.52
CA CYS A 42 11.68 14.59 1.19
C CYS A 42 10.65 15.14 0.20
N LYS A 43 11.06 15.98 -0.77
CA LYS A 43 10.15 16.51 -1.80
C LYS A 43 9.59 15.42 -2.72
N ARG A 44 10.42 14.45 -3.12
CA ARG A 44 10.00 13.30 -3.96
C ARG A 44 9.03 12.39 -3.20
N LEU A 45 9.39 12.03 -1.97
CA LEU A 45 8.61 11.12 -1.13
C LEU A 45 7.30 11.75 -0.66
N ASN A 46 7.29 13.03 -0.25
CA ASN A 46 6.07 13.73 0.17
C ASN A 46 5.03 13.84 -0.94
N ARG A 47 5.46 13.87 -2.21
CA ARG A 47 4.53 13.84 -3.36
C ARG A 47 3.79 12.50 -3.46
N LEU A 48 4.39 11.41 -2.97
CA LEU A 48 3.83 10.06 -3.03
C LEU A 48 2.96 9.70 -1.82
N VAL A 49 3.06 10.45 -0.72
CA VAL A 49 2.25 10.23 0.49
C VAL A 49 0.75 10.31 0.19
N VAL A 50 0.31 11.38 -0.49
CA VAL A 50 -1.10 11.59 -0.82
C VAL A 50 -1.66 10.50 -1.74
N PRO A 51 -1.03 10.17 -2.89
CA PRO A 51 -1.55 9.12 -3.76
C PRO A 51 -1.53 7.74 -3.10
N GLU A 52 -0.58 7.45 -2.20
CA GLU A 52 -0.55 6.19 -1.44
C GLU A 52 -1.78 6.06 -0.53
N VAL A 53 -2.10 7.10 0.25
CA VAL A 53 -3.27 7.09 1.14
C VAL A 53 -4.58 7.00 0.34
N ILE A 54 -4.68 7.70 -0.78
CA ILE A 54 -5.85 7.62 -1.66
C ILE A 54 -5.98 6.21 -2.23
N ALA A 55 -4.91 5.64 -2.78
CA ALA A 55 -4.95 4.29 -3.35
C ALA A 55 -5.32 3.23 -2.31
N HIS A 56 -4.82 3.36 -1.08
CA HIS A 56 -5.21 2.47 0.02
C HIS A 56 -6.68 2.66 0.44
N GLY A 57 -7.18 3.90 0.46
CA GLY A 57 -8.60 4.18 0.70
C GLY A 57 -9.51 3.55 -0.36
N VAL A 58 -9.13 3.68 -1.64
CA VAL A 58 -9.86 3.05 -2.75
C VAL A 58 -9.82 1.52 -2.64
N LEU A 59 -8.70 0.93 -2.20
CA LEU A 59 -8.59 -0.52 -1.97
C LEU A 59 -9.60 -1.01 -0.91
N ILE A 60 -9.76 -0.26 0.18
CA ILE A 60 -10.74 -0.60 1.24
C ILE A 60 -12.16 -0.51 0.70
N VAL A 61 -12.49 0.56 -0.04
CA VAL A 61 -13.81 0.72 -0.66
C VAL A 61 -14.10 -0.37 -1.68
N ALA A 62 -13.13 -0.72 -2.53
CA ALA A 62 -13.26 -1.82 -3.49
C ALA A 62 -13.50 -3.16 -2.78
N SER A 63 -12.83 -3.40 -1.64
CA SER A 63 -13.00 -4.61 -0.84
C SER A 63 -14.36 -4.68 -0.14
N LEU A 64 -14.93 -3.53 0.26
CA LEU A 64 -16.30 -3.43 0.78
C LEU A 64 -17.34 -3.74 -0.30
N LEU A 65 -17.20 -3.14 -1.49
CA LEU A 65 -18.10 -3.38 -2.62
C LEU A 65 -18.01 -4.82 -3.16
N GLY A 66 -16.83 -5.43 -3.07
CA GLY A 66 -16.59 -6.81 -3.42
C GLY A 66 -17.04 -7.84 -2.37
N PHE A 67 -17.63 -7.40 -1.23
CA PHE A 67 -18.05 -8.26 -0.12
C PHE A 67 -16.97 -9.26 0.34
N ALA A 68 -15.72 -8.80 0.43
CA ALA A 68 -14.58 -9.63 0.82
C ALA A 68 -14.12 -9.33 2.26
N PRO A 69 -14.73 -9.97 3.28
CA PRO A 69 -14.40 -9.68 4.69
C PRO A 69 -12.94 -9.99 5.02
N GLY A 70 -12.35 -11.03 4.43
CA GLY A 70 -10.95 -11.36 4.66
C GLY A 70 -9.98 -10.28 4.15
N MET A 71 -10.28 -9.63 3.02
CA MET A 71 -9.50 -8.49 2.50
C MET A 71 -9.55 -7.31 3.46
N LEU A 72 -10.73 -7.04 4.02
CA LEU A 72 -10.95 -5.92 4.92
C LEU A 72 -10.24 -6.12 6.25
N VAL A 73 -10.34 -7.33 6.82
CA VAL A 73 -9.63 -7.68 8.06
C VAL A 73 -8.13 -7.58 7.87
N LEU A 74 -7.60 -8.04 6.72
CA LEU A 74 -6.18 -7.92 6.44
C LEU A 74 -5.75 -6.46 6.25
N ASN A 75 -6.52 -5.61 5.56
CA ASN A 75 -6.16 -4.20 5.39
C ASN A 75 -6.36 -3.34 6.66
N LEU A 76 -7.11 -3.81 7.65
CA LEU A 76 -7.46 -3.05 8.85
C LEU A 76 -6.25 -2.54 9.66
N PRO A 77 -5.21 -3.36 9.96
CA PRO A 77 -4.03 -2.90 10.68
C PRO A 77 -3.28 -1.80 9.94
N LEU A 78 -3.22 -1.88 8.61
CA LEU A 78 -2.55 -0.88 7.78
C LEU A 78 -3.35 0.41 7.70
N ALA A 79 -4.68 0.31 7.60
CA ALA A 79 -5.60 1.44 7.66
C ALA A 79 -5.51 2.18 9.01
N LEU A 80 -5.45 1.44 10.12
CA LEU A 80 -5.26 2.01 11.46
C LEU A 80 -3.90 2.70 11.60
N TRP A 81 -2.85 2.11 11.01
CA TRP A 81 -1.53 2.72 10.98
C TRP A 81 -1.53 4.06 10.22
N HIS A 82 -2.10 4.08 9.01
CA HIS A 82 -2.27 5.31 8.23
C HIS A 82 -3.12 6.35 8.98
N GLY A 83 -4.22 5.94 9.61
CA GLY A 83 -5.06 6.82 10.42
C GLY A 83 -4.32 7.43 11.61
N ARG A 84 -3.53 6.63 12.34
CA ARG A 84 -2.71 7.12 13.45
C ARG A 84 -1.65 8.12 12.97
N LYS A 85 -1.01 7.86 11.84
CA LYS A 85 0.00 8.76 11.24
C LYS A 85 -0.62 10.09 10.81
N TYR A 86 -1.83 10.04 10.25
CA TYR A 86 -2.63 11.23 9.92
C TYR A 86 -2.99 12.06 11.15
N MET A 87 -3.45 11.43 12.24
CA MET A 87 -3.79 12.14 13.47
C MET A 87 -2.58 12.81 14.15
N ARG A 88 -1.37 12.30 13.93
CA ARG A 88 -0.13 12.85 14.50
C ARG A 88 0.54 13.88 13.59
N ASN A 89 -0.03 14.18 12.41
CA ASN A 89 0.59 15.01 11.37
C ASN A 89 1.99 14.51 10.93
N GLU A 90 2.32 13.25 11.19
CA GLU A 90 3.61 12.62 10.85
C GLU A 90 3.60 12.08 9.39
N ASN A 91 2.69 12.57 8.55
CA ASN A 91 2.52 12.11 7.17
C ASN A 91 3.60 12.64 6.23
N TYR A 92 4.13 13.82 6.51
CA TYR A 92 5.18 14.46 5.72
C TYR A 92 6.53 14.24 6.37
N LEU A 93 7.56 14.03 5.55
CA LEU A 93 8.93 13.93 6.00
C LEU A 93 9.57 15.31 6.02
N ASP A 94 10.17 15.63 7.16
CA ASP A 94 10.99 16.83 7.34
C ASP A 94 12.48 16.53 7.07
N PRO A 95 13.18 17.37 6.26
CA PRO A 95 14.57 17.15 5.88
C PRO A 95 15.54 17.10 7.08
N THR A 96 15.26 17.85 8.14
CA THR A 96 16.08 17.89 9.35
C THR A 96 15.91 16.63 10.20
N ASP A 97 14.72 16.03 10.20
CA ASP A 97 14.42 14.85 10.99
C ASP A 97 14.88 13.56 10.31
N ILE A 98 14.87 13.49 8.98
CA ILE A 98 15.32 12.30 8.25
C ILE A 98 16.85 12.12 8.31
N LEU A 99 17.61 13.19 8.46
CA LEU A 99 19.06 13.15 8.64
C LEU A 99 19.48 12.49 9.96
N ARG A 100 18.57 12.40 10.93
CA ARG A 100 18.84 11.66 12.16
C ARG A 100 18.84 10.18 11.84
N PHE A 101 20.01 9.54 11.96
CA PHE A 101 20.25 8.12 11.62
C PHE A 101 19.18 7.15 12.18
N LYS A 102 18.65 7.44 13.38
CA LYS A 102 17.57 6.66 14.00
C LYS A 102 16.24 6.74 13.23
N ASN A 103 15.88 7.93 12.74
CA ASN A 103 14.65 8.17 12.00
C ASN A 103 14.75 7.63 10.57
N LEU A 104 15.92 7.75 9.93
CA LEU A 104 16.19 7.15 8.63
C LEU A 104 15.99 5.63 8.66
N LYS A 105 16.65 4.96 9.62
CA LYS A 105 16.55 3.50 9.78
C LYS A 105 15.13 3.05 10.13
N ALA A 106 14.42 3.81 10.97
CA ALA A 106 13.02 3.54 11.30
C ALA A 106 12.12 3.64 10.06
N THR A 107 12.24 4.71 9.27
CA THR A 107 11.47 4.92 8.03
C THR A 107 11.77 3.85 6.99
N ARG A 108 13.04 3.42 6.88
CA ARG A 108 13.44 2.31 6.00
C ARG A 108 12.81 0.98 6.43
N HIS A 109 12.82 0.69 7.74
CA HIS A 109 12.17 -0.50 8.28
C HIS A 109 10.64 -0.46 8.10
N GLU A 110 10.01 0.72 8.20
CA GLU A 110 8.59 0.89 7.86
C GLU A 110 8.33 0.55 6.39
N ALA A 111 9.14 1.04 5.46
CA ALA A 111 9.00 0.73 4.04
C ALA A 111 9.17 -0.77 3.75
N ILE A 112 10.17 -1.42 4.36
CA ILE A 112 10.37 -2.88 4.24
C ILE A 112 9.17 -3.65 4.79
N ALA A 113 8.68 -3.27 5.98
CA ALA A 113 7.52 -3.91 6.59
C ALA A 113 6.27 -3.79 5.70
N LYS A 114 6.04 -2.61 5.11
CA LYS A 114 4.95 -2.39 4.15
C LYS A 114 5.10 -3.25 2.89
N ILE A 115 6.30 -3.34 2.31
CA ILE A 115 6.54 -4.20 1.13
C ILE A 115 6.23 -5.66 1.44
N LEU A 116 6.71 -6.18 2.57
CA LEU A 116 6.42 -7.56 2.99
C LEU A 116 4.91 -7.77 3.19
N PHE A 117 4.26 -6.81 3.84
CA PHE A 117 2.82 -6.85 4.08
C PHE A 117 2.03 -6.85 2.77
N TYR A 118 2.31 -5.92 1.85
CA TYR A 118 1.67 -5.88 0.54
C TYR A 118 2.01 -7.12 -0.30
N GLY A 119 3.22 -7.68 -0.18
CA GLY A 119 3.60 -8.94 -0.81
C GLY A 119 2.71 -10.12 -0.38
N LEU A 120 2.45 -10.27 0.91
CA LEU A 120 1.49 -11.25 1.42
C LEU A 120 0.06 -10.95 0.93
N LEU A 121 -0.31 -9.67 0.87
CA LEU A 121 -1.61 -9.22 0.39
C LEU A 121 -1.83 -9.56 -1.10
N ILE A 122 -0.80 -9.52 -1.93
CA ILE A 122 -0.85 -9.93 -3.36
C ILE A 122 -1.26 -11.40 -3.48
N ILE A 123 -0.67 -12.28 -2.66
CA ILE A 123 -0.99 -13.71 -2.69
C ILE A 123 -2.47 -13.93 -2.36
N TYR A 124 -2.95 -13.26 -1.32
CA TYR A 124 -4.36 -13.33 -0.93
C TYR A 124 -5.29 -12.70 -1.99
N ALA A 125 -4.89 -11.58 -2.61
CA ALA A 125 -5.63 -10.92 -3.69
C ALA A 125 -5.76 -11.78 -4.93
N MET A 126 -4.71 -12.51 -5.27
CA MET A 126 -4.76 -13.48 -6.35
C MET A 126 -5.75 -14.61 -6.06
N PHE A 127 -5.75 -15.15 -4.83
CA PHE A 127 -6.70 -16.18 -4.41
C PHE A 127 -8.16 -15.69 -4.49
N TRP A 128 -8.43 -14.49 -3.97
CA TRP A 128 -9.76 -13.89 -4.02
C TRP A 128 -10.22 -13.64 -5.46
N MET A 129 -9.35 -13.08 -6.31
CA MET A 129 -9.66 -12.82 -7.72
C MET A 129 -10.01 -14.10 -8.49
N VAL A 130 -9.22 -15.16 -8.34
CA VAL A 130 -9.50 -16.45 -9.00
C VAL A 130 -10.83 -17.03 -8.51
N SER A 131 -11.07 -16.98 -7.19
CA SER A 131 -12.33 -17.46 -6.59
C SER A 131 -13.54 -16.70 -7.12
N ALA A 132 -13.46 -15.37 -7.23
CA ALA A 132 -14.51 -14.52 -7.77
C ALA A 132 -14.79 -14.84 -9.25
N ILE A 133 -13.76 -15.06 -10.07
CA ILE A 133 -13.90 -15.44 -11.48
C ILE A 133 -14.58 -16.80 -11.62
N VAL A 134 -14.14 -17.81 -10.86
CA VAL A 134 -14.72 -19.16 -10.89
C VAL A 134 -16.18 -19.14 -10.44
N ALA A 135 -16.48 -18.41 -9.36
CA ALA A 135 -17.85 -18.25 -8.88
C ALA A 135 -18.75 -17.53 -9.90
N SER A 136 -18.21 -16.53 -10.61
CA SER A 136 -18.92 -15.85 -11.69
C SER A 136 -19.17 -16.75 -12.90
N SER A 137 -18.23 -17.65 -13.22
CA SER A 137 -18.39 -18.61 -14.32
C SER A 137 -19.50 -19.63 -14.02
N LYS A 138 -19.51 -20.22 -12.81
CA LYS A 138 -20.56 -21.17 -12.38
C LYS A 138 -21.97 -20.57 -12.48
N ARG A 139 -22.12 -19.30 -12.07
CA ARG A 139 -23.40 -18.57 -12.12
C ARG A 139 -23.95 -18.41 -13.54
N LYS A 140 -23.10 -18.41 -14.57
CA LYS A 140 -23.48 -18.26 -15.98
C LYS A 140 -23.93 -19.59 -16.61
N VAL A 141 -23.57 -20.72 -16.01
CA VAL A 141 -23.89 -22.06 -16.50
C VAL A 141 -25.20 -22.60 -15.89
N SER A 142 -25.61 -22.13 -14.71
CA SER A 142 -26.83 -22.58 -14.03
C SER A 142 -28.07 -21.70 -14.25
N GLY A 143 -27.99 -20.72 -15.16
CA GLY A 143 -29.05 -19.75 -15.44
C GLY A 143 -29.53 -19.83 -16.87
#